data_AF-A0A385STS6-F1
#
_entry.id   AF-A0A385STS6-F1
#
_cell.length_a   1.000
_cell.length_b   1.000
_cell.length_c   1.000
_cell.angle_alpha   90.00
_cell.angle_beta   90.00
_cell.angle_gamma   90.00
#
_symmetry.space_group_name_H-M   'P 1'
#
loop_
_entity.id
_entity.type
_entity.pdbx_description
1 polymer ?
#
loop_
_entity_poly.entity_id
_entity_poly.type
_entity_poly.pdbx_seq_one_letter_code
_entity_poly.pdbx_strand_id
1 'polypeptide(L)'
;MAALAQEPAIMFSNKPGWHKIGEVKADFKMENESIAVMGKDKFKSILLKVTDAPINIANVEVIYESGDKENFDVKNEMKPNSETRVIDLKSPNQEIKKVVFTYKTLPNSQADKAHVELYGLK
;
A
#
# COMPACT_ATOMS: atom_id res chain seq x y z
N MET A 1 14.07 21.24 -25.29
CA MET A 1 12.72 20.66 -25.42
C MET A 1 12.43 19.87 -24.16
N ALA A 2 11.21 19.99 -23.65
CA ALA A 2 10.83 19.76 -22.25
C ALA A 2 11.32 18.44 -21.66
N ALA A 3 12.05 18.53 -20.55
CA ALA A 3 12.17 17.43 -19.62
C ALA A 3 10.79 17.19 -19.01
N LEU A 4 10.11 16.13 -19.47
CA LEU A 4 9.01 15.55 -18.69
C LEU A 4 9.67 15.00 -17.44
N ALA A 5 9.61 15.80 -16.36
CA ALA A 5 9.95 15.39 -15.02
C ALA A 5 9.03 14.22 -14.65
N GLN A 6 9.46 13.01 -14.99
CA GLN A 6 9.12 11.85 -14.20
C GLN A 6 9.80 12.13 -12.85
N GLU A 7 9.03 12.67 -11.89
CA GLU A 7 9.43 12.60 -10.49
C GLU A 7 9.85 11.15 -10.25
N PRO A 8 11.03 10.90 -9.66
CA PRO A 8 11.46 9.54 -9.45
C PRO A 8 10.44 8.95 -8.47
N ALA A 9 9.49 8.16 -8.97
CA ALA A 9 8.97 7.05 -8.19
C ALA A 9 10.24 6.41 -7.63
N ILE A 10 10.43 6.47 -6.32
CA ILE A 10 11.61 5.88 -5.71
C ILE A 10 11.37 4.41 -5.92
N MET A 11 11.91 3.90 -7.03
CA MET A 11 11.70 2.53 -7.47
C MET A 11 12.32 1.66 -6.38
N PHE A 12 11.54 1.29 -5.37
CA PHE A 12 11.90 0.24 -4.41
C PHE A 12 12.15 -1.08 -5.15
N SER A 13 11.67 -1.19 -6.40
CA SER A 13 12.11 -2.18 -7.38
C SER A 13 13.64 -2.28 -7.53
N ASN A 14 14.42 -1.24 -7.19
CA ASN A 14 15.88 -1.25 -7.23
C ASN A 14 16.55 -1.21 -5.84
N LYS A 15 15.78 -1.33 -4.75
CA LYS A 15 16.33 -1.52 -3.40
C LYS A 15 16.30 -3.02 -3.07
N PRO A 16 17.45 -3.66 -2.82
CA PRO A 16 17.48 -5.08 -2.47
C PRO A 16 16.65 -5.32 -1.20
N GLY A 17 15.62 -6.16 -1.28
CA GLY A 17 14.84 -6.63 -0.13
C GLY A 17 13.34 -6.31 -0.16
N TRP A 18 12.86 -5.43 -1.05
CA TRP A 18 11.42 -5.20 -1.23
C TRP A 18 10.83 -6.19 -2.23
N HIS A 19 9.76 -6.85 -1.82
CA HIS A 19 9.05 -7.82 -2.64
C HIS A 19 7.58 -7.43 -2.72
N LYS A 20 6.96 -7.62 -3.89
CA LYS A 20 5.50 -7.52 -3.98
C LYS A 20 4.90 -8.71 -3.25
N ILE A 21 4.10 -8.43 -2.24
CA ILE A 21 3.49 -9.42 -1.36
C ILE A 21 1.98 -9.44 -1.49
N GLY A 22 1.37 -8.56 -2.28
CA GLY A 22 -0.05 -8.58 -2.55
C GLY A 22 -0.46 -7.46 -3.48
N GLU A 23 -1.68 -7.53 -3.99
CA GLU A 23 -2.30 -6.45 -4.76
C GLU A 23 -3.82 -6.59 -4.70
N VAL A 24 -4.52 -5.47 -4.87
CA VAL A 24 -5.98 -5.42 -4.95
C VAL A 24 -6.42 -4.30 -5.88
N LYS A 25 -7.60 -4.47 -6.48
CA LYS A 25 -8.28 -3.40 -7.21
C LYS A 25 -9.39 -2.87 -6.31
N ALA A 26 -9.15 -1.69 -5.74
CA ALA A 26 -10.13 -0.94 -4.98
C ALA A 26 -11.19 -0.37 -5.94
N ASP A 27 -12.43 -0.88 -5.87
CA ASP A 27 -13.53 -0.45 -6.75
C ASP A 27 -14.22 0.84 -6.28
N PHE A 28 -13.66 1.57 -5.28
CA PHE A 28 -14.22 2.79 -4.67
C PHE A 28 -15.67 2.69 -4.13
N LYS A 29 -16.27 1.51 -4.14
CA LYS A 29 -17.60 1.23 -3.57
C LYS A 29 -17.60 1.19 -2.05
N MET A 30 -16.48 0.79 -1.47
CA MET A 30 -16.27 0.68 -0.04
C MET A 30 -15.05 1.53 0.33
N GLU A 31 -15.10 2.23 1.45
CA GLU A 31 -13.98 3.01 1.95
C GLU A 31 -12.89 2.12 2.57
N ASN A 32 -13.16 0.82 2.75
CA ASN A 32 -12.24 -0.16 3.33
C ASN A 32 -11.96 -1.29 2.34
N GLU A 33 -10.68 -1.60 2.15
CA GLU A 33 -10.26 -2.66 1.25
C GLU A 33 -9.20 -3.52 1.92
N SER A 34 -9.16 -4.80 1.55
CA SER A 34 -8.23 -5.73 2.17
C SER A 34 -7.38 -6.45 1.13
N ILE A 35 -6.07 -6.41 1.34
CA ILE A 35 -5.07 -7.08 0.53
C ILE A 35 -4.63 -8.33 1.26
N ALA A 36 -4.93 -9.51 0.70
CA ALA A 36 -4.37 -10.75 1.20
C ALA A 36 -2.88 -10.81 0.84
N VAL A 37 -2.05 -11.19 1.81
CA VAL A 37 -0.63 -11.38 1.57
C VAL A 37 -0.40 -12.72 0.88
N MET A 38 0.34 -12.70 -0.22
CA MET A 38 0.78 -13.85 -0.98
C MET A 38 1.98 -14.47 -0.27
N GLY A 39 1.75 -15.63 0.34
CA GLY A 39 2.79 -16.39 1.02
C GLY A 39 2.76 -16.24 2.54
N LYS A 40 3.72 -16.90 3.17
CA LYS A 40 3.87 -17.04 4.62
C LYS A 40 5.26 -16.55 5.01
N ASP A 41 5.45 -15.26 4.80
CA ASP A 41 6.71 -14.59 5.02
C ASP A 41 6.59 -13.51 6.11
N LYS A 42 7.73 -13.22 6.70
CA LYS A 42 7.91 -12.20 7.74
C LYS A 42 8.49 -10.97 7.09
N PHE A 43 7.92 -9.81 7.40
CA PHE A 43 8.35 -8.54 6.83
C PHE A 43 8.67 -7.57 7.96
N LYS A 44 9.75 -6.81 7.79
CA LYS A 44 10.13 -5.73 8.70
C LYS A 44 9.28 -4.49 8.49
N SER A 45 9.00 -4.18 7.23
CA SER A 45 8.29 -2.98 6.84
C SER A 45 7.38 -3.27 5.65
N ILE A 46 6.32 -2.50 5.50
CA ILE A 46 5.41 -2.56 4.37
C ILE A 46 5.29 -1.21 3.69
N LEU A 47 4.87 -1.24 2.43
CA LEU A 47 4.63 -0.06 1.61
C LEU A 47 3.48 -0.34 0.65
N LEU A 48 2.60 0.64 0.49
CA LEU A 48 1.50 0.59 -0.47
C LEU A 48 1.84 1.48 -1.65
N LYS A 49 1.64 0.97 -2.86
CA LYS A 49 1.83 1.70 -4.11
C LYS A 49 0.51 1.74 -4.86
N VAL A 50 0.19 2.90 -5.42
CA VAL A 50 -1.02 3.10 -6.20
C VAL A 50 -0.61 3.46 -7.62
N THR A 51 -1.09 2.69 -8.60
CA THR A 51 -0.65 2.84 -10.00
C THR A 51 -1.65 3.66 -10.82
N ASP A 52 -2.94 3.42 -10.63
CA ASP A 52 -3.97 3.86 -11.60
C ASP A 52 -4.63 5.20 -11.25
N ALA A 53 -4.93 5.44 -9.98
CA ALA A 53 -5.83 6.52 -9.58
C ALA A 53 -5.36 7.27 -8.32
N PRO A 54 -5.67 8.57 -8.20
CA PRO A 54 -5.41 9.31 -6.97
C PRO A 54 -6.36 8.87 -5.86
N ILE A 55 -5.81 8.60 -4.68
CA ILE A 55 -6.54 8.05 -3.54
C ILE A 55 -5.97 8.61 -2.24
N ASN A 56 -6.82 8.95 -1.27
CA ASN A 56 -6.37 9.38 0.03
C ASN A 56 -6.40 8.20 1.00
N ILE A 57 -5.24 7.68 1.39
CA ILE A 57 -5.14 6.58 2.36
C ILE A 57 -5.16 7.19 3.76
N ALA A 58 -6.27 6.99 4.46
CA ALA A 58 -6.46 7.49 5.81
C ALA A 58 -5.69 6.61 6.82
N ASN A 59 -5.85 5.30 6.70
CA ASN A 59 -5.40 4.35 7.71
C ASN A 59 -5.02 3.00 7.08
N VAL A 60 -4.06 2.32 7.70
CA VAL A 60 -3.62 0.98 7.32
C VAL A 60 -3.60 0.10 8.57
N GLU A 61 -4.38 -0.98 8.57
CA GLU A 61 -4.40 -2.02 9.59
C GLU A 61 -3.74 -3.30 9.05
N VAL A 62 -2.68 -3.75 9.71
CA VAL A 62 -1.98 -5.01 9.40
C VAL A 62 -2.51 -6.09 10.32
N ILE A 63 -3.00 -7.18 9.74
CA ILE A 63 -3.53 -8.32 10.48
C ILE A 63 -2.57 -9.50 10.30
N TYR A 64 -2.05 -10.02 11.40
CA TYR A 64 -1.13 -11.15 11.40
C TYR A 64 -1.86 -12.49 11.47
N GLU A 65 -1.17 -13.57 11.10
CA GLU A 65 -1.69 -14.94 11.21
C GLU A 65 -2.00 -15.33 12.66
N SER A 66 -1.27 -14.77 13.64
CA SER A 66 -1.53 -14.96 15.08
C SER A 66 -2.89 -14.40 15.55
N GLY A 67 -3.48 -13.48 14.77
CA GLY A 67 -4.67 -12.71 15.15
C GLY A 67 -4.37 -11.31 15.70
N ASP A 68 -3.10 -10.99 15.94
CA ASP A 68 -2.64 -9.65 16.29
C ASP A 68 -2.94 -8.65 15.17
N LYS A 69 -3.13 -7.39 15.55
CA LYS A 69 -3.42 -6.29 14.62
C LYS A 69 -2.61 -5.07 14.95
N GLU A 70 -2.09 -4.41 13.91
CA GLU A 70 -1.37 -3.15 14.04
C GLU A 70 -1.98 -2.08 13.16
N ASN A 71 -2.32 -0.95 13.77
CA ASN A 71 -2.96 0.18 13.11
C ASN A 71 -1.97 1.32 12.88
N PHE A 72 -1.92 1.83 11.66
CA PHE A 72 -1.02 2.89 11.22
C PHE A 72 -1.82 4.03 10.57
N ASP A 73 -1.81 5.18 11.21
CA ASP A 73 -2.39 6.42 10.68
C ASP A 73 -1.47 7.02 9.60
N VAL A 74 -1.74 6.68 8.34
CA VAL A 74 -0.97 7.17 7.19
C VAL A 74 -1.39 8.59 6.81
N LYS A 75 -2.71 8.84 6.69
CA LYS A 75 -3.32 10.12 6.29
C LYS A 75 -2.56 10.81 5.16
N ASN A 76 -2.32 10.06 4.08
CA ASN A 76 -1.51 10.51 2.97
C ASN A 76 -2.34 10.57 1.69
N GLU A 77 -2.31 11.71 1.02
CA GLU A 77 -2.88 11.87 -0.31
C GLU A 77 -1.92 11.29 -1.35
N MET A 78 -2.38 10.28 -2.08
CA MET A 78 -1.60 9.57 -3.07
C MET A 78 -2.05 10.01 -4.46
N LYS A 79 -1.10 10.43 -5.31
CA LYS A 79 -1.34 10.66 -6.73
C LYS A 79 -1.23 9.33 -7.50
N PRO A 80 -1.74 9.24 -8.74
CA PRO A 80 -1.47 8.07 -9.59
C PRO A 80 0.05 7.86 -9.71
N ASN A 81 0.47 6.59 -9.75
CA ASN A 81 1.88 6.18 -9.71
C ASN A 81 2.68 6.64 -8.48
N SER A 82 2.00 6.94 -7.37
CA SER A 82 2.65 7.28 -6.09
C SER A 82 2.64 6.13 -5.10
N GLU A 83 3.41 6.30 -4.04
CA GLU A 83 3.63 5.33 -2.99
C GLU A 83 3.50 5.97 -1.61
N THR A 84 3.14 5.16 -0.61
CA THR A 84 3.07 5.61 0.77
C THR A 84 4.46 5.72 1.35
N ARG A 85 4.59 6.41 2.48
CA ARG A 85 5.77 6.24 3.32
C ARG A 85 5.97 4.76 3.70
N VAL A 86 7.20 4.41 4.00
CA VAL A 86 7.53 3.11 4.60
C VAL A 86 6.84 3.02 5.96
N ILE A 87 6.14 1.91 6.19
CA ILE A 87 5.47 1.62 7.45
C ILE A 87 6.25 0.50 8.12
N ASP A 88 7.04 0.84 9.13
CA ASP A 88 7.77 -0.13 9.93
C ASP A 88 6.82 -0.88 10.87
N LEU A 89 6.83 -2.20 10.75
CA LEU A 89 5.99 -3.07 11.57
C LEU A 89 6.62 -3.22 12.96
N LYS A 90 5.80 -3.15 14.02
CA LYS A 90 6.30 -3.40 15.38
C LYS A 90 6.53 -4.89 15.62
N SER A 91 5.88 -5.75 14.84
CA SER A 91 5.94 -7.20 14.96
C SER A 91 6.59 -7.86 13.72
N PRO A 92 7.85 -7.53 13.39
CA PRO A 92 8.49 -7.99 12.15
C PRO A 92 8.75 -9.51 12.11
N ASN A 93 8.61 -10.18 13.26
CA ASN A 93 8.78 -11.62 13.40
C ASN A 93 7.48 -12.40 13.15
N GLN A 94 6.36 -11.71 12.96
CA GLN A 94 5.05 -12.31 12.69
C GLN A 94 4.76 -12.36 11.18
N GLU A 95 4.02 -13.40 10.78
CA GLU A 95 3.55 -13.55 9.40
C GLU A 95 2.30 -12.70 9.18
N ILE A 96 2.29 -11.90 8.13
CA ILE A 96 1.13 -11.06 7.80
C ILE A 96 0.10 -11.92 7.07
N LYS A 97 -1.13 -11.93 7.58
CA LYS A 97 -2.27 -12.59 6.93
C LYS A 97 -2.86 -11.73 5.83
N LYS A 98 -3.17 -10.48 6.17
CA LYS A 98 -3.76 -9.49 5.28
C LYS A 98 -3.52 -8.08 5.80
N VAL A 99 -3.56 -7.13 4.90
CA VAL A 99 -3.51 -5.70 5.23
C VAL A 99 -4.84 -5.08 4.82
N VAL A 100 -5.52 -4.48 5.76
CA VAL A 100 -6.74 -3.70 5.52
C VAL A 100 -6.32 -2.24 5.46
N PHE A 101 -6.81 -1.49 4.48
CA PHE A 101 -6.55 -0.07 4.40
C PHE A 101 -7.84 0.68 4.13
N THR A 102 -8.00 1.79 4.84
CA THR A 102 -9.12 2.69 4.70
C THR A 102 -8.70 3.86 3.83
N TYR A 103 -9.47 4.11 2.79
CA TYR A 103 -9.22 5.17 1.84
C TYR A 103 -10.46 5.99 1.53
N LYS A 104 -10.21 7.18 0.97
CA LYS A 104 -11.24 8.03 0.40
C LYS A 104 -10.86 8.42 -1.01
N THR A 105 -11.82 8.27 -1.92
CA THR A 105 -11.70 8.78 -3.28
C THR A 105 -11.81 10.29 -3.24
N LEU A 106 -10.96 10.98 -4.00
CA LEU A 106 -11.03 12.43 -4.09
C LEU A 106 -12.23 12.84 -4.96
N PRO A 107 -13.00 13.88 -4.55
CA PRO A 107 -14.01 14.46 -5.43
C PRO A 107 -13.32 14.97 -6.69
N ASN A 108 -13.81 14.56 -7.87
CA ASN A 108 -13.23 14.77 -9.21
C ASN A 108 -12.21 13.73 -9.73
N SER A 109 -12.03 12.59 -9.05
CA SER A 109 -11.33 11.46 -9.68
C SER A 109 -12.20 10.87 -10.79
N GLN A 110 -11.71 10.86 -12.03
CA GLN A 110 -12.35 10.19 -13.17
C GLN A 110 -12.18 8.66 -13.14
N ALA A 111 -11.41 8.15 -12.17
CA ALA A 111 -11.16 6.73 -12.03
C ALA A 111 -12.26 6.09 -11.19
N ASP A 112 -12.91 5.06 -11.74
CA ASP A 112 -13.85 4.21 -11.02
C ASP A 112 -13.15 3.14 -10.16
N LYS A 113 -11.83 2.98 -10.32
CA LYS A 113 -11.03 1.98 -9.60
C LYS A 113 -9.62 2.48 -9.31
N ALA A 114 -9.01 2.02 -8.22
CA ALA A 114 -7.59 2.17 -7.94
C ALA A 114 -6.93 0.80 -7.88
N HIS A 115 -5.84 0.61 -8.61
CA HIS A 115 -4.98 -0.56 -8.40
C HIS A 115 -3.95 -0.24 -7.33
N VAL A 116 -4.01 -1.00 -6.23
CA VAL A 116 -3.14 -0.85 -5.07
C VAL A 116 -2.30 -2.10 -4.94
N GLU A 117 -0.98 -1.92 -4.94
CA GLU A 117 -0.01 -2.97 -4.72
C GLU A 117 0.57 -2.87 -3.31
N LEU A 118 0.81 -4.00 -2.67
CA LEU A 118 1.43 -4.11 -1.36
C LEU A 118 2.83 -4.72 -1.53
N TYR A 119 3.81 -4.01 -0.98
CA TYR A 119 5.20 -4.44 -0.93
C TYR A 119 5.63 -4.67 0.52
N GLY A 120 6.47 -5.68 0.73
CA GLY A 120 7.07 -6.03 2.01
C GLY A 120 8.58 -6.09 1.93
N LEU A 121 9.25 -5.55 2.95
CA LEU A 121 10.70 -5.60 3.14
C LEU A 121 11.09 -6.74 4.08
N LYS A 122 12.06 -7.58 3.69
CA LYS A 122 12.60 -8.65 4.55
C LYS A 122 13.58 -8.17 5.63
#